data_AF-A0A5L4NQ53-F1
#
_entry.id   AF-A0A5L4NQ53-F1
#
_cell.length_a   1.000
_cell.length_b   1.000
_cell.length_c   1.000
_cell.angle_alpha   90.00
_cell.angle_beta   90.00
_cell.angle_gamma   90.00
#
_symmetry.space_group_name_H-M   'P 1'
#
loop_
_entity.id
_entity.type
_entity.pdbx_description
1 polymer ?
#
loop_
_entity_poly.entity_id
_entity_poly.type
_entity_poly.pdbx_seq_one_letter_code
_entity_poly.pdbx_strand_id
1 'polypeptide(L)' 'MKNDKQQGSLITGLWKHKNAKGDEILIGRIGGNLNAVVVKNPKYNKNTKNPEFLLYFFNGQQDIENLEFSNSE' A
#
# COMPACT_ATOMS: atom_id res chain seq x y z
N MET A 1 -34.66 -2.10 6.01
CA MET A 1 -33.28 -2.39 5.55
C MET A 1 -32.41 -1.22 5.96
N LYS A 2 -31.43 -1.42 6.85
CA LYS A 2 -30.45 -0.37 7.16
C LYS A 2 -29.58 -0.21 5.91
N ASN A 3 -29.52 1.02 5.39
CA ASN A 3 -28.52 1.39 4.41
C ASN A 3 -27.16 1.35 5.14
N ASP A 4 -26.50 0.20 5.11
CA ASP A 4 -25.08 0.12 5.41
C ASP A 4 -24.37 0.90 4.30
N LYS A 5 -24.30 2.22 4.46
CA LYS A 5 -23.39 3.07 3.71
C LYS A 5 -22.01 2.49 4.01
N GLN A 6 -21.46 1.71 3.08
CA GLN A 6 -20.06 1.33 3.10
C GLN A 6 -19.26 2.63 3.15
N GLN A 7 -18.86 3.01 4.35
CA GLN A 7 -18.04 4.18 4.55
C GLN A 7 -16.65 3.76 4.09
N GLY A 8 -16.36 4.06 2.83
CA GLY A 8 -15.06 3.79 2.24
C GLY A 8 -13.97 4.36 3.13
N SER A 9 -12.91 3.59 3.33
CA SER A 9 -11.72 4.05 4.02
C SER A 9 -10.98 5.07 3.16
N LEU A 10 -10.78 6.29 3.67
CA LEU A 10 -10.11 7.36 2.95
C LEU A 10 -8.63 7.42 3.33
N ILE A 11 -7.76 7.29 2.33
CA ILE A 11 -6.34 7.66 2.46
C ILE A 11 -6.23 9.15 2.14
N THR A 12 -5.95 9.97 3.14
CA THR A 12 -5.92 11.45 2.99
C THR A 12 -4.58 12.00 2.52
N GLY A 13 -3.52 11.19 2.58
CA GLY A 13 -2.18 11.57 2.15
C GLY A 13 -1.26 10.36 2.02
N LEU A 14 -0.26 10.51 1.14
CA LEU A 14 0.81 9.54 0.92
C LEU A 14 2.16 10.26 1.08
N TRP A 15 3.05 9.71 1.91
CA TRP A 15 4.41 10.19 2.13
C TRP A 15 5.41 9.25 1.45
N LYS A 16 6.47 9.83 0.88
CA LYS A 16 7.56 9.07 0.25
C LYS A 16 8.54 8.57 1.31
N HIS A 17 8.87 7.29 1.23
CA HIS A 17 9.88 6.63 2.05
C HIS A 17 10.80 5.77 1.17
N LYS A 18 11.95 5.37 1.71
CA LYS A 18 12.78 4.31 1.13
C LYS A 18 12.64 3.05 1.99
N ASN A 19 12.50 1.89 1.36
CA ASN A 19 12.58 0.60 2.05
C ASN A 19 14.06 0.18 2.24
N ALA A 20 14.29 -0.96 2.90
CA ALA A 20 15.62 -1.54 3.13
C ALA A 20 16.40 -1.84 1.83
N LYS A 21 15.71 -1.97 0.69
CA LYS A 21 16.30 -2.22 -0.63
C LYS A 21 16.63 -0.91 -1.37
N GLY A 22 16.27 0.24 -0.80
CA GLY A 22 16.47 1.57 -1.37
C GLY A 22 15.36 2.02 -2.34
N ASP A 23 14.31 1.23 -2.51
CA ASP A 23 13.19 1.54 -3.39
C ASP A 23 12.29 2.62 -2.79
N GLU A 24 11.80 3.53 -3.63
CA GLU A 24 10.79 4.51 -3.22
C GLU A 24 9.42 3.84 -3.04
N ILE A 25 8.82 4.02 -1.87
CA ILE A 25 7.47 3.58 -1.53
C ILE A 25 6.64 4.75 -1.02
N LEU A 26 5.32 4.67 -1.20
CA LEU A 26 4.38 5.70 -0.74
C LEU A 26 3.52 5.13 0.39
N ILE A 27 3.43 5.81 1.53
CA ILE A 27 2.72 5.30 2.70
C ILE A 27 1.68 6.30 3.16
N GLY A 28 0.48 5.84 3.50
CA GLY A 28 -0.60 6.67 4.00
C GLY A 28 -1.32 6.02 5.17
N ARG A 29 -1.92 6.84 6.02
CA ARG A 29 -2.74 6.38 7.15
C ARG A 29 -4.21 6.36 6.76
N ILE A 30 -4.89 5.27 7.09
CA ILE A 30 -6.32 5.07 6.81
C ILE A 30 -7.17 5.35 8.05
N GLY A 31 -6.63 5.10 9.24
CA GLY A 31 -7.31 5.29 10.53
C GLY A 31 -7.13 4.08 11.44
N GLY A 32 -7.45 4.19 12.73
CA GLY A 32 -7.51 3.00 13.63
C GLY A 32 -6.25 2.13 13.68
N ASN A 33 -5.06 2.72 13.48
CA ASN A 33 -3.76 2.03 13.38
C ASN A 33 -3.52 1.23 12.08
N LEU A 34 -4.38 1.40 11.08
CA LEU A 34 -4.24 0.84 9.74
C LEU A 34 -3.49 1.81 8.83
N ASN A 35 -2.44 1.30 8.21
CA ASN A 35 -1.65 1.99 7.20
C ASN A 35 -1.83 1.31 5.84
N ALA A 36 -1.67 2.09 4.78
CA ALA A 36 -1.56 1.64 3.41
C ALA A 36 -0.17 1.95 2.89
N VAL A 37 0.35 1.07 2.05
CA VAL A 37 1.58 1.29 1.29
C VAL A 37 1.35 0.96 -0.17
N VAL A 38 1.77 1.89 -1.02
CA VAL A 38 1.77 1.75 -2.47
C VAL A 38 3.20 1.49 -2.92
N VAL A 39 3.38 0.39 -3.67
CA VAL A 39 4.66 0.01 -4.26
C VAL A 39 4.50 -0.25 -5.74
N LYS A 40 5.59 -0.12 -6.50
CA LYS A 40 5.60 -0.45 -7.91
C LYS A 40 5.48 -1.96 -8.08
N ASN A 41 4.60 -2.40 -8.99
CA ASN A 41 4.45 -3.82 -9.29
C ASN A 41 5.61 -4.30 -10.18
N PRO A 42 6.48 -5.21 -9.71
CA PRO A 42 7.59 -5.72 -10.51
C PRO A 42 7.13 -6.60 -11.67
N LYS A 43 5.90 -7.14 -11.61
CA LYS A 43 5.27 -7.91 -12.69
C LYS A 43 4.48 -7.00 -13.66
N TYR A 44 4.59 -5.67 -13.55
CA TYR A 44 3.89 -4.75 -14.46
C TYR A 44 4.49 -4.78 -15.86
N ASN A 45 3.61 -4.95 -16.85
CA ASN A 45 3.90 -4.78 -18.25
C ASN A 45 2.70 -4.11 -18.91
N LYS A 46 2.94 -3.11 -19.76
CA LYS A 46 1.90 -2.32 -20.45
C LYS A 46 0.91 -3.15 -21.26
N ASN A 47 1.29 -4.37 -21.64
CA ASN A 47 0.46 -5.32 -22.41
C ASN A 47 -0.24 -6.36 -21.52
N THR A 48 -0.15 -6.24 -20.19
CA THR A 48 -0.78 -7.16 -19.24
C THR A 48 -1.92 -6.49 -18.50
N LYS A 49 -2.80 -7.31 -17.89
CA LYS A 49 -3.85 -6.82 -16.98
C LYS A 49 -3.34 -6.53 -15.56
N ASN A 50 -2.03 -6.68 -15.32
CA ASN A 50 -1.45 -6.44 -14.00
C ASN A 50 -1.45 -4.93 -13.71
N PRO A 51 -1.83 -4.52 -12.49
CA PRO A 51 -1.78 -3.10 -12.12
C PRO A 51 -0.33 -2.62 -12.05
N GLU A 52 -0.07 -1.35 -12.37
CA GLU A 52 1.27 -0.75 -12.25
C GLU A 52 1.73 -0.60 -10.80
N PHE A 53 0.76 -0.46 -9.89
CA PHE A 53 1.00 -0.29 -8.46
C PHE A 53 0.23 -1.32 -7.65
N LEU A 54 0.84 -1.80 -6.57
CA LEU A 54 0.22 -2.67 -5.58
C LEU A 54 -0.05 -1.86 -4.32
N LEU A 55 -1.22 -2.08 -3.71
CA LEU A 55 -1.65 -1.47 -2.46
C LEU A 55 -1.71 -2.55 -1.38
N TYR A 56 -0.91 -2.40 -0.34
CA TYR A 56 -0.92 -3.29 0.81
C TYR A 56 -1.42 -2.56 2.04
N PHE A 57 -2.13 -3.27 2.91
CA PHE A 57 -2.62 -2.77 4.19
C PHE A 57 -1.91 -3.49 5.33
N PHE A 58 -1.46 -2.75 6.33
CA PHE A 58 -0.81 -3.32 7.50
C PHE A 58 -1.15 -2.52 8.76
N ASN A 59 -1.11 -3.21 9.90
CA ASN A 59 -1.41 -2.63 11.21
C ASN A 59 -0.11 -2.21 11.92
N GLY A 60 -0.16 -1.07 12.61
CA GLY A 60 0.91 -0.65 13.52
C GLY A 60 2.03 0.17 12.87
N GLN A 61 2.94 0.65 13.71
CA GLN A 61 4.26 1.11 13.32
C GLN A 61 5.14 -0.10 12.98
N GLN A 62 4.80 -0.87 11.94
CA GLN A 62 5.83 -1.72 11.35
C GLN A 62 6.97 -0.79 10.92
N ASP A 63 8.22 -1.16 11.22
CA ASP A 63 9.39 -0.47 10.69
C ASP A 63 9.26 -0.48 9.17
N ILE A 64 8.83 0.66 8.66
CA ILE A 64 8.61 0.91 7.24
C ILE A 64 9.85 0.54 6.44
N GLU A 65 11.01 0.77 7.05
CA GLU A 65 12.33 0.45 6.53
C GLU A 65 12.50 -1.05 6.30
N ASN A 66 11.87 -1.92 7.11
CA ASN A 66 11.99 -3.37 7.04
C ASN A 66 10.88 -4.04 6.23
N LEU A 67 10.02 -3.27 5.55
CA LEU A 67 8.94 -3.84 4.73
C LEU A 67 9.50 -4.51 3.47
N GLU A 68 9.49 -5.85 3.47
CA GLU A 68 9.77 -6.64 2.29
C GLU A 68 8.48 -6.98 1.54
N PHE A 69 8.26 -6.31 0.41
CA PHE A 69 7.24 -6.73 -0.55
C PHE A 69 7.83 -7.83 -1.41
N SER A 70 7.80 -9.07 -0.91
CA SER A 70 8.20 -10.23 -1.70
C SER A 70 7.22 -10.41 -2.86
N ASN A 71 7.76 -10.80 -4.02
CA ASN A 71 6.99 -11.35 -5.14
C ASN A 71 6.26 -12.60 -4.68
N SER A 72 5.13 -12.48 -4.00
CA SER A 72 4.27 -13.64 -3.79
C SER A 72 3.80 -14.08 -5.17
N GLU A 73 4.17 -15.31 -5.52
CA GLU A 73 3.84 -15.97 -6.79
C GLU A 73 2.34 -15.99 -7.03
#